data_AF-A0A363TIM5-F1
#
_entry.id   AF-A0A363TIM5-F1
#
_cell.length_a   1.000
_cell.length_b   1.000
_cell.length_c   1.000
_cell.angle_alpha   90.00
_cell.angle_beta   90.00
_cell.angle_gamma   90.00
#
_symmetry.space_group_name_H-M   'P 1'
#
loop_
_entity.id
_entity.type
_entity.pdbx_description
1 polymer ?
#
loop_
_entity_poly.entity_id
_entity_poly.type
_entity_poly.pdbx_seq_one_letter_code
_entity_poly.pdbx_strand_id
1 'polypeptide(L)'
;MAADGTWNLTMETPMGERRATLAVKAEGGALTGTQSADGDSTEIFEGTASGESVAWKVSITNPMPLTLEFNGTVDGDKMSGTMSAGFYGSWPFTGTRA
;
A
#
# COMPACT_ATOMS: atom_id res chain seq x y z
N MET A 1 -7.64 1.81 -14.87
CA MET A 1 -8.44 1.67 -13.64
C MET A 1 -7.99 2.72 -12.63
N ALA A 2 -8.86 3.10 -11.70
CA ALA A 2 -8.64 4.24 -10.81
C ALA A 2 -7.33 4.16 -10.01
N ALA A 3 -6.88 2.95 -9.67
CA ALA A 3 -5.66 2.70 -8.91
C ALA A 3 -4.36 2.70 -9.73
N ASP A 4 -4.40 2.76 -11.07
CA ASP A 4 -3.20 2.74 -11.90
C ASP A 4 -2.36 4.01 -11.73
N GLY A 5 -1.08 3.82 -11.46
CA GLY A 5 -0.08 4.88 -11.39
C GLY A 5 0.73 4.85 -10.10
N THR A 6 1.32 6.01 -9.79
CA THR A 6 2.12 6.20 -8.59
C THR A 6 1.29 6.94 -7.54
N TRP A 7 1.35 6.45 -6.31
CA TRP A 7 0.62 6.97 -5.16
C TRP A 7 1.61 7.34 -4.07
N ASN A 8 1.49 8.55 -3.52
CA ASN A 8 2.18 8.96 -2.33
C ASN A 8 1.35 8.57 -1.11
N LEU A 9 1.74 7.49 -0.46
CA LEU A 9 1.17 7.00 0.79
C LEU A 9 1.78 7.74 1.97
N THR A 10 0.94 8.08 2.93
CA THR A 10 1.26 8.71 4.21
C THR A 10 0.67 7.83 5.30
N MET A 11 1.54 7.11 6.01
CA MET A 11 1.19 6.18 7.07
C MET A 11 1.34 6.87 8.42
N GLU A 12 0.28 6.92 9.21
CA GLU A 12 0.32 7.46 10.57
C GLU A 12 0.66 6.35 11.55
N THR A 13 1.96 6.13 11.76
CA THR A 13 2.44 5.17 12.74
C THR A 13 2.59 5.83 14.12
N PRO A 14 2.55 5.10 15.23
CA PRO A 14 2.78 5.64 16.57
C PRO A 14 4.20 6.24 16.75
N MET A 15 5.11 5.95 15.83
CA MET A 15 6.45 6.57 15.77
C MET A 15 6.46 7.90 14.99
N GLY A 16 5.38 8.25 14.29
CA GLY A 16 5.24 9.45 13.47
C GLY A 16 4.64 9.19 12.09
N GLU A 17 4.42 10.27 11.35
CA GLU A 17 4.01 10.24 9.94
C GLU A 17 5.18 9.72 9.09
N ARG A 18 4.96 8.61 8.38
CA ARG A 18 5.90 8.02 7.42
C ARG A 18 5.36 8.16 6.01
N ARG A 19 6.21 8.61 5.08
CA ARG A 19 5.86 8.71 3.67
C ARG A 19 6.42 7.53 2.89
N ALA A 20 5.60 6.97 2.02
CA ALA A 20 5.96 5.91 1.09
C ALA A 20 5.40 6.23 -0.29
N THR A 21 6.01 5.68 -1.32
CA THR A 21 5.59 5.80 -2.71
C THR A 21 5.21 4.42 -3.20
N LEU A 22 3.99 4.26 -3.66
CA LEU A 22 3.42 3.01 -4.17
C LEU A 22 3.22 3.16 -5.68
N ALA A 23 4.01 2.45 -6.47
CA ALA A 23 3.84 2.37 -7.92
C ALA A 23 3.10 1.08 -8.25
N VAL A 24 1.82 1.18 -8.66
CA VAL A 24 0.98 0.01 -8.91
C VAL A 24 0.20 0.13 -10.22
N LYS A 25 -0.11 -1.03 -10.78
CA LYS A 25 -0.90 -1.19 -11.99
C LYS A 25 -2.00 -2.21 -11.72
N ALA A 26 -3.24 -1.80 -11.95
CA ALA A 26 -4.44 -2.61 -11.86
C ALA A 26 -4.85 -3.10 -13.26
N GLU A 27 -4.65 -4.39 -13.53
CA GLU A 27 -4.99 -5.01 -14.80
C GLU A 27 -5.93 -6.20 -14.58
N GLY A 28 -7.13 -6.15 -15.16
CA GLY A 28 -8.10 -7.26 -15.07
C GLY A 28 -8.56 -7.62 -13.65
N GLY A 29 -8.39 -6.73 -12.67
CA GLY A 29 -8.73 -6.95 -11.26
C GLY A 29 -7.56 -7.42 -10.38
N ALA A 30 -6.39 -7.69 -10.97
CA ALA A 30 -5.15 -7.91 -10.24
C ALA A 30 -4.37 -6.60 -10.12
N LEU A 31 -3.77 -6.38 -8.96
CA LEU A 31 -2.95 -5.21 -8.67
C LEU A 31 -1.50 -5.66 -8.48
N THR A 32 -0.59 -5.15 -9.32
CA THR A 32 0.83 -5.50 -9.31
C THR A 32 1.67 -4.24 -9.24
N GLY A 33 2.85 -4.30 -8.63
CA GLY A 33 3.69 -3.11 -8.48
C GLY A 33 4.75 -3.21 -7.41
N THR A 34 5.22 -2.05 -6.98
CA THR A 34 6.33 -1.89 -6.03
C THR A 34 6.01 -0.78 -5.05
N GLN A 35 6.22 -1.04 -3.77
CA GLN A 35 6.09 -0.07 -2.69
C GLN A 35 7.47 0.32 -2.18
N SER A 36 7.75 1.62 -2.10
CA SER A 36 9.00 2.17 -1.61
C SER A 36 8.75 3.03 -0.37
N ALA A 37 9.38 2.71 0.76
CA ALA A 37 9.26 3.45 2.02
C ALA A 37 10.64 3.59 2.68
N ASP A 38 10.98 4.79 3.18
CA ASP A 38 12.25 5.04 3.90
C ASP A 38 13.54 4.59 3.16
N GLY A 39 13.50 4.50 1.83
CA GLY A 39 14.62 4.03 1.00
C GLY A 39 14.63 2.52 0.73
N ASP A 40 13.74 1.75 1.36
CA ASP A 40 13.51 0.35 1.07
C ASP A 40 12.38 0.19 0.06
N SER A 41 12.65 -0.53 -1.04
CA SER A 41 11.64 -0.90 -2.04
C SER A 41 11.29 -2.37 -1.91
N THR A 42 10.01 -2.69 -1.87
CA THR A 42 9.49 -4.05 -1.80
C THR A 42 8.41 -4.24 -2.85
N GLU A 43 8.43 -5.38 -3.54
CA GLU A 43 7.38 -5.75 -4.46
C GLU A 43 6.10 -6.11 -3.72
N ILE A 44 4.97 -5.67 -4.26
CA ILE A 44 3.67 -6.04 -3.73
C ILE A 44 3.27 -7.40 -4.32
N PHE A 45 2.52 -8.19 -3.55
CA PHE A 45 1.99 -9.48 -3.97
C PHE A 45 0.54 -9.63 -3.50
N GLU A 46 -0.19 -10.58 -4.12
CA GLU A 46 -1.63 -10.78 -3.86
C GLU A 46 -2.46 -9.49 -3.94
N GLY A 47 -2.07 -8.58 -4.84
CA GLY A 47 -2.83 -7.36 -5.06
C GLY A 47 -4.12 -7.64 -5.82
N THR A 48 -5.21 -7.10 -5.31
CA THR A 48 -6.54 -7.13 -5.93
C THR A 48 -7.09 -5.71 -6.02
N ALA A 49 -7.72 -5.40 -7.14
CA ALA A 49 -8.39 -4.12 -7.36
C ALA A 49 -9.82 -4.39 -7.83
N SER A 50 -10.80 -3.91 -7.08
CA SER A 50 -12.23 -4.08 -7.34
C SER A 50 -12.92 -2.73 -7.34
N GLY A 51 -13.06 -2.13 -8.53
CA GLY A 51 -13.65 -0.80 -8.69
C GLY A 51 -12.81 0.28 -8.02
N GLU A 52 -13.24 0.70 -6.84
CA GLU A 52 -12.59 1.70 -5.99
C GLU A 52 -11.78 1.04 -4.86
N SER A 53 -12.07 -0.21 -4.50
CA SER A 53 -11.36 -0.91 -3.44
C SER A 53 -10.07 -1.54 -3.97
N VAL A 54 -8.99 -1.39 -3.22
CA VAL A 54 -7.68 -1.96 -3.50
C VAL A 54 -7.15 -2.66 -2.26
N ALA A 55 -6.61 -3.85 -2.44
CA ALA A 55 -5.92 -4.56 -1.37
C ALA A 55 -4.64 -5.14 -1.93
N TRP A 56 -3.53 -5.06 -1.20
CA TRP A 56 -2.27 -5.68 -1.58
C TRP A 56 -1.49 -6.07 -0.35
N LYS A 57 -0.55 -7.00 -0.52
CA LYS A 57 0.34 -7.43 0.55
C LYS A 57 1.78 -7.16 0.18
N VAL A 58 2.62 -6.94 1.18
CA VAL A 58 4.05 -6.68 1.04
C VAL A 58 4.79 -7.56 2.02
N SER A 59 5.78 -8.31 1.55
CA SER A 59 6.53 -9.25 2.39
C SER A 59 7.93 -8.70 2.57
N ILE A 60 8.20 -8.22 3.77
CA ILE A 60 9.54 -7.81 4.17
C ILE A 60 10.23 -9.08 4.64
N THR A 61 11.27 -9.54 3.96
CA THR A 61 11.97 -10.79 4.30
C THR A 61 13.19 -10.60 5.19
N ASN A 62 13.67 -9.36 5.35
CA ASN A 62 14.90 -9.05 6.07
C ASN A 62 14.74 -7.76 6.89
N PRO A 63 15.21 -7.70 8.15
CA PRO A 63 15.84 -8.76 8.95
C PRO A 63 14.86 -9.75 9.61
N MET A 64 13.54 -9.52 9.52
CA MET A 64 12.52 -10.47 9.96
C MET A 64 11.41 -10.60 8.89
N PRO A 65 10.94 -11.82 8.58
CA PRO A 65 9.82 -12.04 7.67
C PRO A 65 8.53 -11.45 8.27
N LEU A 66 8.05 -10.35 7.69
CA LEU A 66 6.80 -9.70 8.07
C LEU A 66 5.94 -9.45 6.83
N THR A 67 4.70 -9.91 6.88
CA THR A 67 3.70 -9.55 5.88
C THR A 67 2.93 -8.33 6.34
N LEU A 68 3.04 -7.25 5.57
CA LEU A 68 2.20 -6.07 5.68
C LEU A 68 1.02 -6.21 4.72
N GLU A 69 -0.20 -6.11 5.24
CA GLU A 69 -1.42 -6.14 4.43
C GLU A 69 -1.99 -4.72 4.36
N PHE A 70 -2.13 -4.20 3.15
CA PHE A 70 -2.71 -2.89 2.89
C PHE A 70 -4.09 -3.08 2.29
N ASN A 71 -5.09 -2.42 2.88
CA ASN A 71 -6.44 -2.37 2.36
C ASN A 71 -6.86 -0.92 2.27
N GLY A 72 -7.15 -0.45 1.06
CA GLY A 72 -7.54 0.93 0.81
C GLY A 72 -8.71 1.04 -0.15
N THR A 73 -9.26 2.24 -0.21
CA THR A 73 -10.26 2.64 -1.18
C THR A 73 -9.75 3.90 -1.86
N VAL A 74 -9.81 3.90 -3.19
CA VAL A 74 -9.46 4.99 -4.07
C VAL A 74 -10.73 5.78 -4.38
N ASP A 75 -10.76 7.03 -3.96
CA ASP A 75 -11.79 8.02 -4.27
C ASP A 75 -11.16 9.13 -5.12
N GLY A 76 -11.30 8.99 -6.44
CA GLY A 76 -10.68 9.89 -7.43
C GLY A 76 -9.16 9.91 -7.32
N ASP A 77 -8.62 11.01 -6.78
CA ASP A 77 -7.18 11.25 -6.61
C ASP A 77 -6.67 11.00 -5.18
N LYS A 78 -7.55 10.54 -4.29
CA LYS A 78 -7.21 10.22 -2.90
C LYS A 78 -7.39 8.73 -2.66
N MET A 79 -6.54 8.19 -1.81
CA MET A 79 -6.62 6.84 -1.31
C MET A 79 -6.68 6.91 0.21
N SER A 80 -7.53 6.12 0.83
CA SER A 80 -7.58 5.99 2.28
C SER A 80 -7.74 4.53 2.64
N GLY A 81 -7.03 4.09 3.66
CA GLY A 81 -7.01 2.69 4.02
C GLY A 81 -6.38 2.42 5.36
N THR A 82 -6.16 1.13 5.61
CA THR A 82 -5.54 0.61 6.80
C THR A 82 -4.43 -0.35 6.39
N MET A 83 -3.24 -0.15 6.97
CA MET A 83 -2.08 -1.00 6.85
C MET A 83 -2.00 -1.87 8.10
N SER A 84 -2.07 -3.17 7.93
CA SER A 84 -1.91 -4.17 8.99
C SER A 84 -0.53 -4.79 8.92
N ALA A 85 0.28 -4.59 9.95
CA ALA A 85 1.62 -5.17 10.06
C ALA A 85 1.61 -6.50 10.81
N GLY A 86 0.75 -7.43 10.38
CA GLY A 86 0.58 -8.73 11.02
C GLY A 86 0.37 -8.62 12.54
N PHE A 87 1.27 -9.21 13.31
CA PHE A 87 1.20 -9.25 14.77
C PHE A 87 1.49 -7.89 15.46
N TYR A 88 2.02 -6.90 14.72
CA TYR A 88 2.38 -5.60 15.28
C TYR A 88 1.20 -4.61 15.39
N GLY A 89 0.06 -4.94 14.77
CA GLY A 89 -1.14 -4.12 14.78
C GLY A 89 -1.46 -3.53 13.41
N SER A 90 -2.49 -2.69 13.36
CA SER A 90 -2.91 -2.00 12.15
C SER A 90 -2.98 -0.49 12.38
N TRP A 91 -2.62 0.27 11.34
CA TRP A 91 -2.59 1.72 11.36
C TRP A 91 -3.28 2.27 10.12
N PRO A 92 -3.99 3.40 10.24
CA PRO A 92 -4.54 4.08 9.09
C PRO A 92 -3.40 4.61 8.22
N PHE A 93 -3.60 4.53 6.90
CA PHE A 93 -2.79 5.24 5.93
C PHE A 93 -3.70 6.03 5.00
N THR A 94 -3.19 7.17 4.56
CA THR A 94 -3.77 7.95 3.49
C THR A 94 -2.84 7.92 2.29
N GLY A 95 -3.35 8.18 1.11
CA GLY A 95 -2.60 8.20 -0.11
C GLY A 95 -3.13 9.29 -1.03
N THR A 96 -2.25 9.86 -1.83
CA THR A 96 -2.62 10.84 -2.86
C THR A 96 -1.92 10.47 -4.15
N ARG A 97 -2.56 10.71 -5.28
CA ARG A 97 -1.95 10.46 -6.58
C ARG A 97 -0.72 11.35 -6.76
N ALA A 98 0.39 10.78 -7.22
CA ALA A 98 1.64 11.49 -7.49
C ALA A 98 1.59 12.25 -8.84
#